data_AF-A0A0B3VNH9-F1
#
_entry.id   AF-A0A0B3VNH9-F1
#
_cell.length_a   1.000
_cell.length_b   1.000
_cell.length_c   1.000
_cell.angle_alpha   90.00
_cell.angle_beta   90.00
_cell.angle_gamma   90.00
#
_symmetry.space_group_name_H-M   'P 1'
#
loop_
_entity.id
_entity.type
_entity.pdbx_description
1 polymer ?
#
loop_
_entity_poly.entity_id
_entity_poly.type
_entity_poly.pdbx_seq_one_letter_code
_entity_poly.pdbx_strand_id
1 'polypeptide(L)'
;MYNDLTQELLRQVKFEDGIILAEQTKYSVSDSFSTVEIYICDKRVSYRVYGDAYILAMLKWLQLSLLNKQNLSQISLEKLIADFDLPQVKYRDALQIIKLIEKINAAAI
;
A
#
# COMPACT_ATOMS: atom_id res chain seq x y z
N MET A 1 14.04 -8.55 -11.74
CA MET A 1 13.03 -9.61 -11.54
C MET A 1 12.42 -9.38 -10.17
N TYR A 2 11.14 -9.65 -9.94
CA TYR A 2 10.52 -9.43 -8.61
C TYR A 2 11.05 -10.42 -7.58
N ASN A 3 11.30 -9.97 -6.34
CA ASN A 3 11.66 -10.86 -5.24
C ASN A 3 10.45 -11.72 -4.81
N ASP A 4 10.70 -12.74 -3.97
CA ASP A 4 9.66 -13.70 -3.56
C ASP A 4 8.48 -13.02 -2.84
N LEU A 5 8.75 -12.02 -1.99
CA LEU A 5 7.72 -11.25 -1.29
C LEU A 5 6.77 -10.56 -2.30
N THR A 6 7.35 -9.87 -3.28
CA THR A 6 6.58 -9.15 -4.30
C THR A 6 5.75 -10.12 -5.12
N GLN A 7 6.33 -11.26 -5.54
CA GLN A 7 5.60 -12.28 -6.29
C GLN A 7 4.42 -12.86 -5.50
N GLU A 8 4.63 -13.15 -4.21
CA GLU A 8 3.61 -13.69 -3.34
C GLU A 8 2.45 -12.72 -3.11
N LEU A 9 2.76 -11.46 -2.82
CA LEU A 9 1.73 -10.41 -2.67
C LEU A 9 0.92 -10.23 -3.96
N LEU A 10 1.58 -10.24 -5.12
CA LEU A 10 0.91 -10.12 -6.42
C LEU A 10 -0.04 -11.30 -6.69
N ARG A 11 0.31 -12.53 -6.27
CA ARG A 11 -0.57 -13.71 -6.38
C ARG A 11 -1.81 -13.61 -5.48
N GLN A 12 -1.72 -12.85 -4.39
CA GLN A 12 -2.82 -12.65 -3.45
C GLN A 12 -3.77 -11.52 -3.84
N VAL A 13 -3.45 -10.73 -4.87
CA VAL A 13 -4.34 -9.68 -5.38
C VAL A 13 -5.59 -10.32 -5.95
N LYS A 14 -6.75 -9.89 -5.46
CA LYS A 14 -8.06 -10.36 -5.93
C LYS A 14 -8.93 -9.20 -6.39
N PHE A 15 -9.93 -9.51 -7.21
CA PHE A 15 -10.90 -8.52 -7.67
C PHE A 15 -11.62 -7.84 -6.49
N GLU A 16 -11.88 -8.62 -5.44
CA GLU A 16 -12.55 -8.15 -4.23
C GLU A 16 -11.75 -7.03 -3.53
N ASP A 17 -10.42 -7.00 -3.64
CA ASP A 17 -9.61 -5.95 -3.01
C ASP A 17 -9.97 -4.54 -3.49
N GLY A 18 -10.59 -4.42 -4.68
CA GLY A 18 -11.06 -3.16 -5.26
C GLY A 18 -12.53 -2.79 -4.97
N ILE A 19 -13.27 -3.62 -4.23
CA ILE A 19 -14.68 -3.36 -3.87
C ILE A 19 -14.71 -2.38 -2.69
N ILE A 20 -15.27 -1.19 -2.91
CA ILE A 20 -15.34 -0.11 -1.93
C ILE A 20 -16.75 -0.04 -1.35
N LEU A 21 -16.85 -0.04 -0.03
CA LEU A 21 -18.08 0.18 0.75
C LEU A 21 -18.27 1.67 1.02
N ALA A 22 -19.52 2.10 1.19
CA ALA A 22 -19.87 3.50 1.41
C ALA A 22 -19.25 4.08 2.70
N GLU A 23 -19.16 3.27 3.75
CA GLU A 23 -18.56 3.65 5.04
C GLU A 23 -17.02 3.75 5.05
N GLN A 24 -16.31 3.38 3.97
CA GLN A 24 -14.86 3.44 3.95
C GLN A 24 -14.34 4.87 3.74
N THR A 25 -13.42 5.29 4.61
CA THR A 25 -12.70 6.55 4.46
C THR A 25 -11.56 6.39 3.45
N LYS A 26 -11.48 7.31 2.49
CA LYS A 26 -10.47 7.32 1.43
C LYS A 26 -9.21 8.06 1.87
N TYR A 27 -8.06 7.42 1.66
CA TYR A 27 -6.74 8.02 1.70
C TYR A 27 -6.09 7.87 0.33
N SER A 28 -5.41 8.91 -0.15
CA SER A 28 -4.77 8.87 -1.47
C SER A 28 -3.49 9.70 -1.53
N VAL A 29 -2.57 9.21 -2.37
CA VAL A 29 -1.34 9.87 -2.78
C VAL A 29 -1.22 9.71 -4.29
N SER A 30 -0.92 10.80 -4.98
CA SER A 30 -0.77 10.82 -6.43
C SER A 30 0.46 11.61 -6.81
N ASP A 31 1.07 11.23 -7.92
CA ASP A 31 2.05 12.02 -8.67
C ASP A 31 1.79 11.90 -10.18
N SER A 32 2.70 12.41 -11.00
CA SER A 32 2.56 12.41 -12.46
C SER A 32 2.59 11.02 -13.11
N PHE A 33 2.93 9.97 -12.37
CA PHE A 33 3.13 8.62 -12.90
C PHE A 33 2.19 7.58 -12.28
N SER A 34 1.70 7.84 -11.07
CA SER A 34 0.93 6.87 -10.32
C SER A 34 -0.04 7.51 -9.34
N THR A 35 -1.09 6.78 -9.01
CA THR A 35 -2.07 7.14 -7.98
C THR A 35 -2.35 5.90 -7.16
N VAL A 36 -2.17 6.02 -5.85
CA VAL A 36 -2.50 5.00 -4.87
C VAL A 36 -3.64 5.48 -4.00
N GLU A 37 -4.64 4.62 -3.84
CA GLU A 37 -5.81 4.88 -3.02
C GLU A 37 -6.04 3.69 -2.09
N ILE A 38 -6.32 3.98 -0.82
CA ILE A 38 -6.72 2.97 0.16
C ILE A 38 -7.95 3.46 0.91
N TYR A 39 -8.85 2.53 1.18
CA TYR A 39 -10.18 2.76 1.70
C TYR A 39 -10.32 1.93 2.97
N ILE A 40 -10.56 2.56 4.11
CA ILE A 40 -10.49 1.90 5.42
C ILE A 40 -11.81 2.06 6.17
N CYS A 41 -12.31 0.95 6.71
CA CYS A 41 -13.36 0.90 7.74
C CYS A 41 -13.11 -0.35 8.63
N ASP A 42 -13.86 -0.48 9.72
CA ASP A 42 -13.71 -1.60 10.67
C ASP A 42 -13.89 -2.98 10.03
N LYS A 43 -14.68 -3.08 8.96
CA LYS A 43 -15.01 -4.35 8.29
C LYS A 43 -14.03 -4.72 7.18
N ARG A 44 -13.36 -3.72 6.58
CA ARG A 44 -12.66 -3.91 5.31
C ARG A 44 -11.63 -2.83 5.04
N VAL A 45 -10.52 -3.27 4.46
CA VAL A 45 -9.54 -2.43 3.77
C VAL A 45 -9.57 -2.76 2.29
N SER A 46 -9.84 -1.77 1.44
CA SER A 46 -9.86 -1.90 -0.02
C SER A 46 -8.85 -0.94 -0.63
N TYR A 47 -8.37 -1.20 -1.84
CA TYR A 47 -7.43 -0.30 -2.49
C TYR A 47 -7.66 -0.21 -4.00
N ARG A 48 -7.15 0.87 -4.60
CA ARG A 48 -7.04 1.04 -6.04
C ARG A 48 -5.67 1.57 -6.36
N VAL A 49 -5.14 1.16 -7.51
CA VAL A 49 -3.84 1.61 -7.98
C VAL A 49 -3.88 1.87 -9.47
N TYR A 50 -3.35 3.03 -9.83
CA TYR A 50 -2.84 3.30 -11.16
C TYR A 50 -1.33 3.40 -11.01
N GLY A 51 -0.60 2.40 -11.53
CA GLY A 51 0.84 2.30 -11.31
C GLY A 51 1.37 0.94 -11.76
N ASP A 52 2.59 0.60 -11.34
CA ASP A 52 3.22 -0.66 -11.66
C ASP A 52 3.03 -1.76 -10.59
N ALA A 53 3.62 -2.93 -10.83
CA ALA A 53 3.42 -4.08 -9.96
C ALA A 53 4.09 -3.93 -8.58
N TYR A 54 5.16 -3.13 -8.42
CA TYR A 54 5.75 -2.93 -7.09
C TYR A 54 4.79 -2.15 -6.21
N ILE A 55 4.22 -1.07 -6.73
CA ILE A 55 3.28 -0.26 -5.96
C ILE A 55 1.96 -1.01 -5.68
N LEU A 56 1.51 -1.86 -6.60
CA LEU A 56 0.40 -2.79 -6.38
C LEU A 56 0.72 -3.79 -5.25
N ALA A 57 1.90 -4.41 -5.27
CA ALA A 57 2.33 -5.35 -4.24
C ALA A 57 2.46 -4.67 -2.87
N MET A 58 3.05 -3.48 -2.81
CA MET A 58 3.15 -2.72 -1.56
C MET A 58 1.78 -2.28 -1.02
N LEU A 59 0.82 -1.92 -1.89
CA LEU A 59 -0.56 -1.68 -1.45
C LEU A 59 -1.23 -2.93 -0.90
N LYS A 60 -1.00 -4.10 -1.52
CA LYS A 60 -1.50 -5.37 -1.01
C LYS A 60 -0.90 -5.68 0.36
N TRP A 61 0.39 -5.47 0.53
CA TRP A 61 1.06 -5.59 1.83
C TRP A 61 0.47 -4.63 2.87
N LEU A 62 0.24 -3.36 2.50
CA LEU A 62 -0.35 -2.37 3.39
C LEU A 62 -1.78 -2.76 3.80
N GLN A 63 -2.59 -3.25 2.86
CA GLN A 63 -3.93 -3.77 3.12
C GLN A 63 -3.89 -4.87 4.19
N LEU A 64 -3.03 -5.88 4.01
CA LEU A 64 -2.88 -6.98 4.96
C LEU A 64 -2.36 -6.50 6.32
N SER A 65 -1.41 -5.57 6.32
CA SER A 65 -0.85 -4.99 7.55
C SER A 65 -1.92 -4.26 8.37
N LEU A 66 -2.77 -3.47 7.71
CA LEU A 66 -3.90 -2.79 8.35
C LEU A 66 -4.96 -3.78 8.87
N LEU A 67 -5.32 -4.80 8.08
CA LEU A 67 -6.26 -5.84 8.51
C LEU A 67 -5.76 -6.61 9.74
N ASN A 68 -4.45 -6.85 9.79
CA ASN A 68 -3.80 -7.52 10.91
C ASN A 68 -3.49 -6.58 12.10
N LYS A 69 -3.94 -5.32 12.04
CA LYS A 69 -3.69 -4.28 13.07
C LYS A 69 -2.21 -4.12 13.40
N GLN A 70 -1.35 -4.29 12.40
CA GLN A 70 0.09 -4.08 12.56
C GLN A 70 0.36 -2.61 12.83
N ASN A 71 1.28 -2.32 13.75
CA ASN A 71 1.70 -0.95 14.01
C ASN A 71 2.56 -0.42 12.84
N LEU A 72 2.01 0.55 12.11
CA LEU A 72 2.65 1.14 10.93
C LEU A 72 3.55 2.35 11.25
N SER A 73 3.55 2.85 12.49
CA SER A 73 4.32 4.06 12.86
C SER A 73 5.84 3.86 12.83
N GLN A 74 6.29 2.61 12.80
CA GLN A 74 7.71 2.25 12.77
C GLN A 74 8.23 1.84 11.38
N ILE A 75 7.37 1.87 10.34
CA ILE A 75 7.79 1.51 8.99
C ILE A 75 8.58 2.68 8.39
N SER A 76 9.86 2.42 8.07
CA SER A 76 10.71 3.40 7.39
C SER A 76 10.79 3.12 5.88
N LEU A 77 11.22 4.13 5.13
CA LEU A 77 11.42 4.02 3.68
C LEU A 77 12.49 2.97 3.34
N GLU A 78 13.60 2.96 4.09
CA GLU A 78 14.72 2.04 3.91
C GLU A 78 14.29 0.60 4.12
N LYS A 79 13.43 0.37 5.12
CA LYS A 79 12.86 -0.95 5.37
C LYS A 79 12.01 -1.43 4.21
N LEU A 80 11.11 -0.60 3.67
CA LEU A 80 10.31 -0.97 2.50
C LEU A 80 11.19 -1.26 1.28
N ILE A 81 12.22 -0.45 1.05
CA ILE A 81 13.18 -0.68 -0.04
C ILE A 81 13.87 -2.02 0.12
N ALA A 82 14.33 -2.36 1.32
CA ALA A 82 15.01 -3.61 1.61
C ALA A 82 14.07 -4.83 1.51
N ASP A 83 12.89 -4.76 2.12
CA ASP A 83 11.92 -5.86 2.15
C ASP A 83 11.43 -6.23 0.74
N PHE A 84 11.23 -5.24 -0.12
CA PHE A 84 10.78 -5.44 -1.51
C PHE A 84 11.94 -5.56 -2.52
N ASP A 85 13.20 -5.49 -2.06
CA ASP A 85 14.40 -5.46 -2.91
C ASP A 85 14.24 -4.49 -4.10
N LEU A 86 13.81 -3.26 -3.79
CA LEU A 86 13.44 -2.30 -4.83
C LEU A 86 14.67 -1.85 -5.61
N PRO A 87 14.62 -1.84 -6.95
CA PRO A 87 15.62 -1.11 -7.73
C PRO A 87 15.44 0.39 -7.50
N GLN A 88 16.52 1.17 -7.56
CA GLN A 88 16.51 2.62 -7.27
C GLN A 88 15.43 3.39 -8.04
N VAL A 89 15.16 3.01 -9.30
CA VAL A 89 14.12 3.63 -10.15
C VAL A 89 12.69 3.46 -9.59
N LYS A 90 12.49 2.62 -8.57
CA LYS A 90 11.22 2.33 -7.89
C LYS A 90 11.15 2.85 -6.46
N TYR A 91 12.17 3.53 -5.96
CA TYR A 91 12.15 4.13 -4.61
C TYR A 91 11.01 5.14 -4.43
N ARG A 92 10.62 5.80 -5.51
CA ARG A 92 9.46 6.69 -5.54
C ARG A 92 8.19 5.97 -5.10
N ASP A 93 8.01 4.72 -5.48
CA ASP A 93 6.81 3.95 -5.14
C ASP A 93 6.76 3.67 -3.64
N ALA A 94 7.89 3.32 -3.01
CA ALA A 94 7.97 3.19 -1.55
C ALA A 94 7.70 4.52 -0.84
N LEU A 95 8.21 5.63 -1.37
CA LEU A 95 7.93 6.96 -0.82
C LEU A 95 6.44 7.30 -0.84
N GLN A 96 5.71 6.91 -1.89
CA GLN A 96 4.25 7.12 -1.93
C GLN A 96 3.54 6.29 -0.85
N ILE A 97 3.99 5.06 -0.62
CA ILE A 97 3.42 4.19 0.43
C ILE A 97 3.67 4.77 1.81
N ILE A 98 4.88 5.30 2.09
CA ILE A 98 5.17 6.01 3.34
C ILE A 98 4.25 7.21 3.54
N LYS A 99 4.10 8.07 2.52
CA LYS A 99 3.18 9.22 2.58
C LYS A 99 1.74 8.81 2.82
N LEU A 100 1.32 7.65 2.28
CA LEU A 100 -0.01 7.11 2.48
C LEU A 100 -0.19 6.65 3.94
N ILE A 101 0.81 5.96 4.50
CA ILE A 101 0.85 5.55 5.92
C ILE A 101 0.78 6.77 6.84
N GLU A 102 1.55 7.83 6.56
CA GLU A 102 1.53 9.08 7.33
C GLU A 102 0.13 9.71 7.35
N LYS A 103 -0.55 9.75 6.20
CA LYS A 103 -1.93 10.25 6.09
C LYS A 103 -2.93 9.41 6.90
N ILE A 104 -2.78 8.08 6.92
CA ILE A 104 -3.61 7.18 7.71
C ILE A 104 -3.37 7.45 9.21
N ASN A 105 -2.11 7.47 9.63
CA ASN A 105 -1.74 7.67 11.04
C ASN A 105 -2.21 9.03 11.56
N ALA A 106 -2.10 10.10 10.76
CA ALA A 106 -2.56 11.43 11.14
C ALA A 106 -4.08 11.51 11.38
N ALA A 107 -4.87 10.62 10.78
CA ALA A 107 -6.32 10.55 10.96
C ALA A 107 -6.76 9.63 12.12
N ALA A 108 -5.82 8.86 12.70
CA ALA A 108 -6.07 7.98 13.85
C ALA A 108 -5.84 8.68 15.21
N ILE A 109 -5.48 9.96 15.19
CA ILE A 109 -5.25 10.83 16.36
C ILE A 109 -6.53 11.58 16.72
#